data_AF-A0A538KB39-F1
#
_entry.id   AF-A0A538KB39-F1
#
_cell.length_a   1.000
_cell.length_b   1.000
_cell.length_c   1.000
_cell.angle_alpha   90.00
_cell.angle_beta   90.00
_cell.angle_gamma   90.00
#
_symmetry.space_group_name_H-M   'P 1'
#
loop_
_entity.id
_entity.type
_entity.pdbx_description
1 polymer ?
#
loop_
_entity_poly.entity_id
_entity_poly.type
_entity_poly.pdbx_seq_one_letter_code
_entity_poly.pdbx_strand_id
1 'polypeptide(L)' 'MADITEDKPVVVIGGGPAGLTAGYLLAKRDKPVVVLEASDQVGGLARTE' A
#
# COMPACT_ATOMS: atom_id res chain seq x y z
N MET A 1 8.26 17.90 -5.32
CA MET A 1 7.61 16.67 -4.83
C MET A 1 7.51 16.83 -3.32
N ALA A 2 6.36 16.53 -2.69
CA ALA A 2 6.25 16.67 -1.23
C ALA A 2 7.19 15.68 -0.53
N ASP A 3 7.78 16.07 0.59
CA ASP A 3 8.56 15.15 1.42
C ASP A 3 7.63 14.07 1.97
N ILE A 4 8.08 12.81 1.87
CA ILE A 4 7.38 11.64 2.41
C ILE A 4 8.04 11.33 3.75
N THR A 5 7.27 11.45 4.82
CA THR A 5 7.71 11.36 6.22
C THR A 5 6.69 10.56 7.03
N GLU A 6 7.03 10.16 8.26
CA GLU A 6 6.12 9.38 9.12
C GLU A 6 4.82 10.15 9.44
N ASP A 7 4.89 11.49 9.55
CA ASP A 7 3.72 12.36 9.74
C ASP A 7 2.95 12.65 8.44
N LYS A 8 3.55 12.36 7.28
CA LYS A 8 2.96 12.52 5.94
C LYS A 8 3.27 11.31 5.06
N PRO A 9 2.76 10.12 5.42
CA PRO A 9 3.02 8.91 4.65
C PRO A 9 2.25 8.94 3.33
N VAL A 10 2.69 8.13 2.37
CA VAL A 10 1.86 7.86 1.19
C VAL A 10 0.70 6.96 1.59
N VAL A 11 -0.50 7.28 1.12
CA VAL A 11 -1.69 6.42 1.31
C VAL A 11 -2.00 5.71 0.00
N VAL A 12 -2.03 4.39 0.05
CA VAL A 12 -2.45 3.53 -1.07
C VAL A 12 -3.84 2.98 -0.76
N ILE A 13 -4.79 3.23 -1.66
CA ILE A 13 -6.17 2.73 -1.54
C ILE A 13 -6.33 1.47 -2.40
N GLY A 14 -6.66 0.36 -1.75
CA GLY A 14 -6.78 -0.98 -2.33
C GLY A 14 -5.57 -1.87 -2.02
N GLY A 15 -5.83 -3.02 -1.41
CA GLY A 15 -4.89 -4.10 -1.09
C GLY A 15 -4.82 -5.19 -2.16
N GLY A 16 -5.14 -4.87 -3.42
CA GLY A 16 -4.92 -5.76 -4.57
C GLY A 16 -3.45 -5.82 -5.01
N PRO A 17 -3.12 -6.59 -6.07
CA PRO A 17 -1.73 -6.76 -6.51
C PRO A 17 -1.03 -5.45 -6.85
N ALA A 18 -1.74 -4.50 -7.47
CA ALA A 18 -1.21 -3.18 -7.80
C ALA A 18 -0.90 -2.36 -6.54
N GLY A 19 -1.83 -2.31 -5.58
CA GLY A 19 -1.67 -1.53 -4.35
C GLY A 19 -0.62 -2.12 -3.42
N LEU A 20 -0.60 -3.44 -3.23
CA LEU A 20 0.43 -4.12 -2.46
C LEU A 20 1.82 -3.95 -3.09
N THR A 21 1.92 -3.98 -4.42
CA THR A 21 3.20 -3.72 -5.11
C THR A 21 3.64 -2.27 -4.91
N ALA A 22 2.73 -1.30 -5.01
CA ALA A 22 3.04 0.09 -4.73
C ALA A 22 3.54 0.29 -3.29
N GLY A 23 2.83 -0.26 -2.30
CA GLY A 23 3.21 -0.25 -0.90
C GLY A 23 4.57 -0.91 -0.66
N TYR A 24 4.80 -2.10 -1.22
CA TYR A 24 6.06 -2.80 -1.13
C TYR A 24 7.23 -1.99 -1.71
N LEU A 25 7.06 -1.39 -2.89
CA LEU A 25 8.11 -0.60 -3.53
C LEU A 25 8.42 0.72 -2.81
N LEU A 26 7.44 1.29 -2.10
CA LEU A 26 7.64 2.46 -1.23
C LEU A 26 8.38 2.06 0.04
N ALA A 27 7.90 1.03 0.73
CA ALA A 27 8.52 0.50 1.95
C ALA A 27 9.97 0.04 1.70
N LYS A 28 10.24 -0.62 0.57
CA LYS A 28 11.60 -1.04 0.16
C LYS A 28 12.57 0.12 -0.05
N ARG A 29 12.07 1.35 -0.24
CA ARG A 29 12.87 2.58 -0.39
C ARG A 29 12.83 3.45 0.87
N ASP A 30 12.47 2.86 2.01
CA ASP A 30 12.34 3.53 3.30
C ASP A 30 11.37 4.72 3.24
N LYS A 31 10.31 4.60 2.43
CA LYS A 31 9.24 5.59 2.35
C LYS A 31 8.04 5.12 3.18
N PRO A 32 7.63 5.86 4.22
CA PRO A 32 6.48 5.48 5.03
C PRO A 32 5.21 5.47 4.18
N VAL A 33 4.44 4.38 4.31
CA VAL A 33 3.28 4.10 3.49
C VAL A 33 2.22 3.37 4.30
N VAL A 34 0.95 3.74 4.08
CA VAL A 34 -0.22 3.09 4.64
C VAL A 34 -1.05 2.52 3.50
N VAL A 35 -1.35 1.22 3.54
CA VAL A 35 -2.24 0.56 2.58
C VAL A 35 -3.59 0.36 3.26
N LEU A 36 -4.67 0.82 2.63
CA LEU A 36 -6.04 0.65 3.11
C LEU A 36 -6.78 -0.30 2.17
N GLU A 37 -7.30 -1.39 2.70
CA GLU A 37 -8.18 -2.34 1.99
C GLU A 37 -9.57 -2.31 2.63
N ALA A 38 -10.60 -2.42 1.80
CA ALA A 38 -11.99 -2.42 2.22
C ALA A 38 -12.43 -3.79 2.75
N SER A 39 -11.90 -4.89 2.21
CA SER A 39 -12.15 -6.24 2.71
C SER A 39 -11.29 -6.61 3.92
N ASP A 40 -11.66 -7.72 4.56
CA ASP A 40 -10.93 -8.36 5.65
C ASP A 40 -9.64 -9.07 5.20
N GLN A 41 -9.52 -9.38 3.91
CA GLN A 41 -8.34 -9.99 3.30
C GLN A 41 -7.76 -9.14 2.18
N VAL A 42 -6.43 -9.17 2.03
CA VAL A 42 -5.72 -8.58 0.89
C VAL A 42 -5.69 -9.52 -0.33
N GLY A 43 -5.31 -9.00 -1.49
CA GLY A 43 -5.14 -9.76 -2.72
C GLY A 43 -6.08 -9.34 -3.85
N GLY A 44 -7.14 -8.57 -3.55
CA GLY A 44 -8.06 -8.06 -4.57
C GLY A 44 -8.61 -9.18 -5.44
N LEU A 45 -8.44 -9.06 -6.77
CA LEU A 45 -8.84 -10.09 -7.75
C LEU A 45 -7.95 -11.35 -7.76
N ALA A 46 -6.78 -11.32 -7.11
CA ALA A 46 -5.82 -12.41 -7.11
C ALA A 46 -5.90 -13.28 -5.83
N ARG A 47 -6.98 -13.16 -5.05
CA ARG A 47 -7.21 -13.98 -3.85
C ARG A 47 -7.75 -15.36 -4.21
N THR A 48 -7.41 -16.36 -3.41
CA THR A 48 -8.00 -17.71 -3.43
C THR A 48 -8.86 -17.91 -2.18
N GLU A 49 -9.94 -18.69 -2.29
CA GLU A 49 -10.84 -19.06 -1.18
C GLU A 49 -10.49 -20.43 -0.59
#